data_AF-A0A1G6PX39-F1
#
_entry.id   AF-A0A1G6PX39-F1
#
_cell.length_a   1.000
_cell.length_b   1.000
_cell.length_c   1.000
_cell.angle_alpha   90.00
_cell.angle_beta   90.00
_cell.angle_gamma   90.00
#
_symmetry.space_group_name_H-M   'P 1'
#
loop_
_entity.id
_entity.type
_entity.pdbx_description
1 polymer ?
#
loop_
_entity_poly.entity_id
_entity_poly.type
_entity_poly.pdbx_seq_one_letter_code
_entity_poly.pdbx_strand_id
1 'polypeptide(L)'
;MIDRKNAKQQILAAAREMAKAFPSQEYCYAREHFGLLGIIKRITGNIMPTARQCWEYVGLDRSAIVDEFEFAQADFARKAHEVLSEAC
;
A
#
# COMPACT_ATOMS: atom_id res chain seq x y z
N MET A 1 -11.27 20.74 -2.54
CA MET A 1 -10.69 20.06 -3.72
C MET A 1 -9.61 19.10 -3.22
N ILE A 2 -9.57 17.86 -3.69
CA ILE A 2 -8.58 16.87 -3.22
C ILE A 2 -7.23 17.16 -3.86
N ASP A 3 -6.18 17.25 -3.05
CA ASP A 3 -4.80 17.25 -3.55
C ASP A 3 -4.45 15.84 -4.05
N ARG A 4 -4.43 15.68 -5.38
CA ARG A 4 -4.15 14.41 -6.05
C ARG A 4 -2.75 13.89 -5.74
N LYS A 5 -1.76 14.78 -5.58
CA LYS A 5 -0.38 14.38 -5.26
C LYS A 5 -0.32 13.81 -3.85
N ASN A 6 -0.94 14.48 -2.88
CA ASN A 6 -1.01 13.99 -1.51
C ASN A 6 -1.80 12.68 -1.42
N ALA A 7 -2.96 12.58 -2.07
CA ALA A 7 -3.77 11.37 -2.08
C ALA A 7 -3.01 10.17 -2.69
N LYS A 8 -2.27 10.39 -3.78
CA LYS A 8 -1.36 9.37 -4.34
C LYS A 8 -0.36 8.85 -3.31
N GLN A 9 0.32 9.75 -2.60
CA GLN A 9 1.30 9.35 -1.57
C GLN A 9 0.65 8.60 -0.41
N GLN A 10 -0.56 9.01 0.02
CA GLN A 10 -1.30 8.32 1.07
C GLN A 10 -1.72 6.91 0.66
N ILE A 11 -2.10 6.68 -0.60
CA ILE A 11 -2.42 5.33 -1.10
C ILE A 11 -1.18 4.43 -1.08
N LEU A 12 -0.03 4.93 -1.54
CA LEU A 12 1.23 4.17 -1.51
C LEU A 12 1.68 3.89 -0.07
N ALA A 13 1.54 4.87 0.83
CA ALA A 13 1.81 4.68 2.25
C ALA A 13 0.90 3.62 2.88
N ALA A 14 -0.39 3.58 2.51
CA ALA A 14 -1.29 2.52 2.96
C ALA A 14 -0.86 1.13 2.45
N ALA A 15 -0.31 1.03 1.24
CA ALA A 15 0.26 -0.22 0.73
C ALA A 15 1.50 -0.66 1.53
N ARG A 16 2.36 0.28 1.95
CA ARG A 16 3.50 -0.01 2.84
C ARG A 16 3.07 -0.47 4.23
N GLU A 17 2.08 0.19 4.83
CA GLU A 17 1.53 -0.25 6.12
C GLU A 17 0.91 -1.65 6.02
N MET A 18 0.27 -1.95 4.89
CA MET A 18 -0.22 -3.30 4.61
C MET A 18 0.92 -4.31 4.52
N ALA A 19 2.03 -4.00 3.82
CA ALA A 19 3.22 -4.86 3.76
C ALA A 19 3.83 -5.12 5.13
N LYS A 20 3.82 -4.12 6.01
CA LYS A 20 4.29 -4.26 7.39
C LYS A 20 3.40 -5.18 8.22
N ALA A 21 2.07 -5.08 8.05
CA ALA A 21 1.11 -5.93 8.75
C ALA A 21 1.09 -7.38 8.23
N PHE A 22 1.43 -7.57 6.96
CA PHE A 22 1.40 -8.83 6.25
C PHE A 22 2.74 -9.11 5.55
N PRO A 23 3.83 -9.35 6.29
CA PRO A 23 5.18 -9.37 5.74
C PRO A 23 5.49 -10.58 4.84
N SER A 24 4.67 -11.63 4.89
CA SER A 24 4.91 -12.89 4.17
C SER A 24 3.69 -13.39 3.40
N GLN A 25 2.63 -12.58 3.30
CA GLN A 25 1.38 -12.98 2.65
C GLN A 25 1.30 -12.37 1.24
N GLU A 26 0.61 -13.09 0.37
CA GLU A 26 0.26 -12.65 -0.98
C GLU A 26 -0.60 -11.38 -0.95
N TYR A 27 -0.40 -10.51 -1.94
CA TYR A 27 -1.11 -9.23 -2.06
C TYR A 27 -2.63 -9.37 -1.98
N CYS A 28 -3.22 -10.39 -2.61
CA CYS A 28 -4.68 -10.58 -2.60
C CYS A 28 -5.23 -10.81 -1.19
N TYR A 29 -4.55 -11.66 -0.40
CA TYR A 29 -4.92 -11.95 0.98
C TYR A 29 -4.71 -10.71 1.86
N ALA A 30 -3.53 -10.08 1.78
CA ALA A 30 -3.21 -8.89 2.54
C ALA A 30 -4.20 -7.74 2.26
N ARG A 31 -4.52 -7.50 0.97
CA ARG A 31 -5.47 -6.46 0.53
C ARG A 31 -6.86 -6.64 1.13
N GLU A 32 -7.35 -7.87 1.17
CA GLU A 32 -8.67 -8.19 1.73
C GLU A 32 -8.68 -7.99 3.24
N HIS A 33 -7.73 -8.60 3.95
CA HIS A 33 -7.68 -8.54 5.41
C HIS A 33 -7.30 -7.17 5.98
N PHE A 34 -6.49 -6.39 5.25
CA PHE A 34 -6.16 -5.01 5.59
C PHE A 34 -7.29 -4.03 5.26
N GLY A 35 -8.20 -4.40 4.35
CA GLY A 35 -9.27 -3.50 3.88
C GLY A 35 -8.76 -2.36 3.01
N LEU A 36 -7.70 -2.59 2.22
CA LEU A 36 -7.02 -1.55 1.42
C LEU A 36 -7.99 -0.78 0.50
N LEU A 37 -8.94 -1.48 -0.13
CA LEU A 37 -9.91 -0.85 -1.03
C LEU A 37 -10.77 0.22 -0.33
N GLY A 38 -11.18 -0.04 0.92
CA GLY A 38 -11.93 0.92 1.72
C GLY A 38 -11.08 2.10 2.16
N ILE A 39 -9.80 1.86 2.48
CA ILE A 39 -8.83 2.92 2.79
C ILE A 39 -8.63 3.86 1.59
N ILE A 40 -8.42 3.29 0.40
CA ILE A 40 -8.25 4.05 -0.84
C ILE A 40 -9.46 4.96 -1.09
N LYS A 41 -10.69 4.44 -0.93
CA LYS A 41 -11.90 5.25 -1.08
C LYS A 41 -11.99 6.37 -0.04
N ARG A 42 -11.59 6.14 1.21
CA ARG A 42 -11.56 7.19 2.24
C ARG A 42 -10.54 8.29 1.94
N ILE A 43 -9.34 7.92 1.49
CA ILE A 43 -8.27 8.87 1.10
C ILE A 43 -8.76 9.82 0.01
N THR A 44 -9.49 9.30 -0.97
CA THR A 44 -10.07 10.10 -2.05
C THR A 44 -11.43 10.69 -1.69
N GLY A 45 -11.82 10.73 -0.41
CA GLY A 45 -13.06 11.36 0.04
C GLY A 45 -14.34 10.71 -0.51
N ASN A 46 -14.29 9.43 -0.89
CA ASN A 46 -15.37 8.67 -1.51
C ASN A 46 -15.96 9.32 -2.78
N ILE A 47 -15.17 10.14 -3.49
CA ILE A 47 -15.66 10.85 -4.69
C ILE A 47 -15.95 9.92 -5.88
N MET A 48 -15.32 8.73 -5.91
CA MET A 48 -15.54 7.74 -6.96
C MET A 48 -16.29 6.51 -6.43
N PRO A 49 -17.11 5.85 -7.28
CA PRO A 49 -17.85 4.65 -6.90
C PRO A 49 -16.96 3.50 -6.42
N THR A 50 -15.83 3.28 -7.11
CA THR A 50 -14.94 2.14 -6.87
C THR A 50 -13.54 2.58 -6.43
N ALA A 51 -12.86 1.73 -5.66
CA ALA A 51 -11.45 1.93 -5.32
C ALA A 51 -10.56 2.01 -6.58
N ARG A 52 -10.94 1.28 -7.64
CA ARG A 52 -10.26 1.32 -8.94
C ARG A 52 -10.21 2.73 -9.51
N GLN A 53 -11.38 3.34 -9.64
CA GLN A 53 -11.49 4.71 -10.11
C GLN A 53 -10.78 5.70 -9.18
N CYS A 54 -10.72 5.42 -7.88
CA CYS A 54 -9.99 6.26 -6.93
C CYS A 54 -8.47 6.27 -7.18
N TRP A 55 -7.84 5.11 -7.40
CA TRP A 55 -6.40 5.09 -7.68
C TRP A 55 -6.09 5.58 -9.10
N GLU A 56 -6.92 5.28 -10.09
CA GLU A 56 -6.80 5.83 -11.45
C GLU A 56 -6.92 7.36 -11.43
N TYR A 57 -7.86 7.90 -10.63
CA TYR A 57 -8.04 9.34 -10.47
C TYR A 57 -6.79 10.06 -9.95
N VAL A 58 -5.98 9.43 -9.10
CA VAL A 58 -4.73 10.03 -8.60
C VAL A 58 -3.51 9.70 -9.46
N GLY A 59 -3.70 9.05 -10.62
CA GLY A 59 -2.62 8.69 -11.54
C GLY A 59 -1.80 7.50 -11.06
N LEU A 60 -2.46 6.51 -10.45
CA LEU A 60 -1.92 5.20 -10.16
C LEU A 60 -2.66 4.14 -10.98
N ASP A 61 -1.99 3.01 -11.21
CA ASP A 61 -2.60 1.79 -11.69
C ASP A 61 -2.49 0.70 -10.61
N ARG A 62 -3.02 -0.49 -10.92
CA ARG A 62 -2.95 -1.62 -9.99
C ARG A 62 -1.51 -2.07 -9.74
N SER A 63 -0.68 -2.11 -10.78
CA SER A 63 0.73 -2.53 -10.68
C SER A 63 1.49 -1.67 -9.69
N ALA A 64 1.38 -0.34 -9.76
CA ALA A 64 2.08 0.56 -8.86
C ALA A 64 1.77 0.30 -7.37
N ILE A 65 0.55 -0.15 -7.05
CA ILE A 65 0.16 -0.49 -5.66
C ILE A 65 0.74 -1.85 -5.25
N VAL A 66 0.73 -2.82 -6.17
CA VAL A 66 1.30 -4.17 -5.93
C VAL A 66 2.81 -4.08 -5.79
N ASP A 67 3.48 -3.39 -6.72
CA ASP A 67 4.93 -3.19 -6.72
C ASP A 67 5.38 -2.49 -5.44
N GLU A 68 4.64 -1.49 -4.97
CA GLU A 68 4.94 -0.80 -3.70
C GLU A 68 4.81 -1.73 -2.49
N PHE A 69 3.81 -2.61 -2.49
CA PHE A 69 3.62 -3.61 -1.43
C PHE A 69 4.76 -4.63 -1.42
N GLU A 70 5.11 -5.21 -2.57
CA GLU A 70 6.19 -6.19 -2.70
C GLU A 70 7.55 -5.57 -2.39
N PHE A 71 7.81 -4.36 -2.87
CA PHE A 71 9.01 -3.60 -2.55
C PHE A 71 9.14 -3.39 -1.03
N ALA A 72 8.05 -2.99 -0.37
CA ALA A 72 8.05 -2.77 1.07
C ALA A 72 8.27 -4.07 1.86
N GLN A 73 7.66 -5.19 1.45
CA GLN A 73 7.92 -6.51 2.07
C GLN A 73 9.41 -6.87 1.98
N ALA A 74 10.02 -6.74 0.80
CA ALA A 74 11.44 -7.00 0.60
C ALA A 74 12.34 -6.07 1.44
N ASP A 75 11.99 -4.78 1.53
CA ASP A 75 12.71 -3.81 2.35
C ASP A 75 12.65 -4.16 3.85
N PHE A 76 11.47 -4.55 4.35
CA PHE A 76 11.32 -4.99 5.74
C PHE A 76 12.06 -6.29 6.03
N ALA A 77 12.02 -7.26 5.12
CA ALA A 77 12.74 -8.52 5.26
C ALA A 77 14.26 -8.30 5.32
N ARG A 78 14.80 -7.43 4.46
CA ARG A 78 16.22 -7.05 4.47
C ARG A 78 16.62 -6.39 5.79
N LYS A 79 15.85 -5.40 6.25
CA LYS A 79 16.13 -4.70 7.50
C LYS A 79 16.07 -5.61 8.72
N ALA A 80 15.13 -6.56 8.74
CA ALA A 80 15.05 -7.56 9.81
C ALA A 80 16.32 -8.43 9.86
N HIS A 81 16.88 -8.79 8.70
CA HIS A 81 18.14 -9.54 8.62
C HIS A 81 19.35 -8.73 9.08
N GLU A 82 19.45 -7.46 8.69
CA GLU A 82 20.54 -6.55 9.12
C GLU A 82 20.58 -6.41 10.65
N VAL A 83 19.42 -6.19 11.28
CA VAL A 83 19.31 -6.09 12.75
C VAL A 83 19.74 -7.38 13.45
N LEU A 84 19.40 -8.54 12.90
CA LEU A 84 19.83 -9.82 13.47
C LEU A 84 21.34 -10.04 13.32
N SER A 85 21.94 -9.54 12.23
CA SER A 85 23.39 -9.69 11.98
C SER A 85 24.27 -8.77 12.83
N GLU A 86 23.77 -7.60 13.25
CA GLU A 86 24.50 -6.69 14.15
C GLU A 86 24.39 -7.10 15.63
N ALA A 87 23.43 -7.96 15.98
CA ALA A 87 23.21 -8.42 17.35
C ALA A 87 24.04 -9.65 17.74
N CYS A 88 24.82 -10.22 16.80
CA CYS A 88 25.74 -11.36 17.03
C CYS A 88 27.19 -10.89 17.11
#